data_AF-A0A8S9DW45-F1
#
_entry.id   AF-A0A8S9DW45-F1
#
_cell.length_a   1.000
_cell.length_b   1.000
_cell.length_c   1.000
_cell.angle_alpha   90.00
_cell.angle_beta   90.00
_cell.angle_gamma   90.00
#
_symmetry.space_group_name_H-M   'P 1'
#
loop_
_entity.id
_entity.type
_entity.pdbx_description
1 polymer ?
#
loop_
_entity_poly.entity_id
_entity_poly.type
_entity_poly.pdbx_seq_one_letter_code
_entity_poly.pdbx_strand_id
1 'polypeptide(L)'
;MKQGEKYDERKVSEYNRDHAWFIVFAPADKPRIAMAVLAENGGHGGSTAAPIARKVLDYYLLGTMPKPLQKISDKSAAESD
;
A
#
# COMPACT_ATOMS: atom_id res chain seq x y z
N MET A 1 -5.69 0.96 23.61
CA MET A 1 -7.11 1.19 23.25
C MET A 1 -7.97 0.42 24.23
N LYS A 2 -9.14 0.94 24.60
CA LYS A 2 -10.07 0.21 25.50
C LYS A 2 -11.01 -0.67 24.66
N GLN A 3 -11.46 -1.78 25.23
CA GLN A 3 -12.39 -2.68 24.55
C GLN A 3 -13.70 -1.94 24.24
N GLY A 4 -14.11 -1.92 22.97
CA GLY A 4 -15.32 -1.23 22.48
C GLY A 4 -15.09 0.15 21.83
N GLU A 5 -13.85 0.64 21.80
CA GLU A 5 -13.51 1.90 21.13
C GLU A 5 -13.42 1.70 19.61
N LYS A 6 -14.10 2.54 18.81
CA LYS A 6 -13.98 2.50 17.36
C LYS A 6 -12.62 3.04 16.94
N TYR A 7 -11.92 2.28 16.10
CA TYR A 7 -10.64 2.69 15.51
C TYR A 7 -10.80 3.97 14.68
N ASP A 8 -9.93 4.95 14.92
CA ASP A 8 -9.80 6.18 14.14
C ASP A 8 -8.33 6.39 13.80
N GLU A 9 -7.93 6.05 12.58
CA GLU A 9 -6.55 6.13 12.06
C GLU A 9 -5.90 7.52 12.27
N ARG A 10 -6.71 8.57 12.31
CA ARG A 10 -6.24 9.96 12.44
C ARG A 10 -5.80 10.28 13.87
N LYS A 11 -6.24 9.49 14.85
CA LYS A 11 -5.88 9.63 16.27
C LYS A 11 -4.73 8.74 16.68
N VAL A 12 -4.26 7.89 15.77
CA VAL A 12 -3.15 6.96 15.99
C VAL A 12 -1.89 7.56 15.38
N SER A 13 -0.82 7.67 16.17
CA SER A 13 0.48 8.10 15.67
C SER A 13 0.90 7.19 14.51
N GLU A 14 1.60 7.71 13.51
CA GLU A 14 2.01 6.96 12.32
C GLU A 14 2.69 5.63 12.67
N TYR A 15 3.60 5.63 13.66
CA TYR A 15 4.29 4.45 14.19
C TYR A 15 3.42 3.41 14.91
N ASN A 16 2.15 3.71 15.19
CA ASN A 16 1.21 2.80 15.82
C ASN A 16 0.03 2.43 14.91
N ARG A 17 0.04 2.85 13.64
CA ARG A 17 -0.98 2.44 12.65
C ARG A 17 -0.84 0.98 12.31
N ASP A 18 -1.96 0.37 11.94
CA ASP A 18 -1.98 -1.00 11.43
C ASP A 18 -1.05 -1.17 10.23
N HIS A 19 -0.47 -2.37 10.08
CA HIS A 19 0.32 -2.71 8.91
C HIS A 19 -0.59 -3.16 7.77
N ALA A 20 -0.27 -2.76 6.54
CA ALA A 20 -1.03 -3.17 5.37
C ALA A 20 -0.47 -4.48 4.80
N TRP A 21 -1.28 -5.54 4.86
CA TRP A 21 -0.97 -6.85 4.30
C TRP A 21 -1.79 -7.14 3.04
N PHE A 22 -1.15 -7.70 2.02
CA PHE A 22 -1.85 -8.24 0.86
C PHE A 22 -1.11 -9.45 0.28
N ILE A 23 -1.80 -10.58 0.15
CA ILE A 23 -1.26 -11.82 -0.44
C ILE A 23 -2.03 -12.08 -1.73
N VAL A 24 -1.31 -12.40 -2.80
CA VAL A 24 -1.90 -12.58 -4.13
C VAL A 24 -1.15 -13.63 -4.94
N PHE A 25 -1.87 -14.28 -5.86
CA PHE A 25 -1.32 -15.06 -6.95
C PHE A 25 -1.99 -14.67 -8.27
N ALA A 26 -1.29 -14.81 -9.39
CA ALA A 26 -1.84 -14.48 -10.71
C ALA A 26 -1.12 -15.21 -11.86
N PRO A 27 -1.78 -15.39 -13.03
CA PRO A 27 -3.23 -15.27 -13.29
C PRO A 27 -4.10 -16.21 -12.43
N ALA A 28 -5.41 -15.96 -12.33
CA ALA A 28 -6.30 -16.73 -11.46
C ALA A 28 -6.61 -18.15 -11.98
N ASP A 29 -6.70 -18.28 -13.31
CA ASP A 29 -6.97 -19.52 -14.04
C ASP A 29 -5.72 -20.41 -14.19
N LYS A 30 -4.55 -19.80 -14.41
CA LYS A 30 -3.26 -20.49 -14.51
C LYS A 30 -2.17 -19.73 -13.76
N PRO A 31 -2.07 -19.89 -12.42
CA PRO A 31 -1.11 -19.15 -11.60
C PRO A 31 0.34 -19.34 -12.04
N ARG A 32 1.08 -18.24 -12.12
CA ARG A 32 2.51 -18.21 -12.49
C ARG A 32 3.40 -17.58 -11.42
N ILE A 33 2.82 -16.75 -10.56
CA ILE A 33 3.52 -16.07 -9.47
C ILE A 33 2.58 -15.97 -8.26
N ALA A 34 3.15 -16.06 -7.06
CA ALA A 34 2.51 -15.74 -5.79
C ALA A 34 3.43 -14.82 -4.99
N MET A 35 2.86 -13.90 -4.21
CA MET A 35 3.62 -12.96 -3.39
C MET A 35 2.82 -12.50 -2.16
N ALA A 36 3.55 -12.11 -1.12
CA ALA A 36 3.03 -11.39 0.04
C ALA A 36 3.66 -10.00 0.08
N VAL A 37 2.83 -8.98 0.26
CA VAL A 37 3.24 -7.58 0.40
C VAL A 37 2.87 -7.12 1.80
N LEU A 38 3.88 -6.61 2.50
CA LEU A 38 3.74 -5.93 3.78
C LEU A 38 4.21 -4.49 3.61
N ALA A 39 3.35 -3.54 3.90
CA ALA A 39 3.75 -2.16 4.14
C ALA A 39 3.61 -1.86 5.64
N GLU A 40 4.76 -1.67 6.29
CA GLU A 40 4.84 -1.26 7.69
C GLU A 40 4.02 0.02 7.90
N ASN A 41 3.14 -0.03 8.89
CA ASN A 41 2.27 1.08 9.32
C ASN A 41 1.41 1.70 8.20
N GLY A 42 1.23 0.95 7.10
CA GLY A 42 0.56 1.40 5.89
C GLY A 42 -0.98 1.39 5.97
N GLY A 43 -1.56 1.07 7.12
CA GLY A 43 -3.00 0.96 7.33
C GLY A 43 -3.58 -0.29 6.65
N HIS A 44 -4.47 -0.09 5.68
CA HIS A 44 -5.26 -1.17 5.10
C HIS A 44 -4.60 -1.86 3.91
N GLY A 45 -4.67 -3.19 3.89
CA GLY A 45 -4.16 -4.01 2.79
C GLY A 45 -4.69 -3.63 1.41
N GLY A 46 -6.00 -3.40 1.30
CA GLY A 46 -6.65 -3.07 0.03
C GLY A 46 -6.33 -1.68 -0.54
N SER A 47 -6.09 -0.69 0.32
CA SER A 47 -5.78 0.69 -0.11
C SER A 47 -4.28 0.92 -0.33
N THR A 48 -3.42 0.17 0.37
CA THR A 48 -1.98 0.42 0.39
C THR A 48 -1.19 -0.71 -0.25
N ALA A 49 -1.30 -1.94 0.27
CA ALA A 49 -0.50 -3.07 -0.19
C ALA A 49 -0.97 -3.63 -1.55
N ALA A 50 -2.29 -3.64 -1.82
CA ALA A 50 -2.84 -4.17 -3.07
C ALA A 50 -2.43 -3.35 -4.31
N PRO A 51 -2.43 -1.99 -4.31
CA PRO A 51 -1.89 -1.21 -5.43
C PRO A 51 -0.39 -1.44 -5.68
N ILE A 52 0.39 -1.72 -4.63
CA ILE A 52 1.81 -2.10 -4.77
C ILE A 52 1.91 -3.45 -5.48
N ALA A 53 1.18 -4.45 -5.00
CA ALA A 53 1.15 -5.78 -5.62
C ALA A 53 0.72 -5.71 -7.09
N ARG A 54 -0.28 -4.89 -7.42
CA ARG A 54 -0.74 -4.68 -8.80
C ARG A 54 0.38 -4.20 -9.72
N LYS A 55 1.21 -3.23 -9.30
CA LYS A 55 2.34 -2.74 -10.10
C LYS A 55 3.36 -3.84 -10.39
N VAL A 56 3.64 -4.71 -9.42
CA VAL A 56 4.57 -5.84 -9.60
C VAL A 56 3.98 -6.87 -10.57
N LEU A 57 2.69 -7.20 -10.42
CA LEU A 57 1.99 -8.11 -11.32
C LEU A 57 1.91 -7.57 -12.75
N ASP A 58 1.64 -6.27 -12.93
CA ASP A 58 1.61 -5.62 -14.25
C ASP A 58 2.95 -5.68 -14.94
N TYR A 59 4.04 -5.44 -14.20
CA TYR A 59 5.37 -5.61 -14.75
C TYR A 59 5.66 -7.08 -15.11
N TYR A 60 5.40 -8.01 -14.18
CA TYR A 60 5.75 -9.42 -14.36
C TYR A 60 4.93 -10.12 -15.47
N LEU A 61 3.63 -9.83 -15.56
CA LEU A 61 2.72 -10.49 -16.49
C LEU A 61 2.59 -9.76 -17.82
N LEU A 62 2.67 -8.42 -17.82
CA LEU A 62 2.37 -7.59 -18.99
C LEU A 62 3.58 -6.77 -19.47
N GLY A 63 4.72 -6.82 -18.78
CA GLY A 63 5.90 -6.02 -19.14
C GLY A 63 5.72 -4.52 -18.96
N THR A 64 4.66 -4.08 -18.27
CA THR A 64 4.37 -2.65 -18.08
C THR A 64 5.26 -2.08 -16.99
N MET A 65 6.09 -1.09 -17.34
CA MET A 65 6.94 -0.41 -16.35
C MET A 65 6.08 0.44 -15.41
N PRO A 66 6.28 0.34 -14.08
CA PRO A 66 5.62 1.25 -13.15
C PRO A 66 6.09 2.68 -13.45
N LYS A 67 5.17 3.65 -13.36
CA LYS A 67 5.55 5.07 -13.44
C LYS A 67 6.68 5.34 -12.43
N PRO A 68 7.76 6.04 -12.84
CA PRO A 68 8.81 6.44 -11.92
C PRO A 68 8.18 7.11 -10.69
N LEU A 69 8.74 6.84 -9.51
CA LEU A 69 8.34 7.57 -8.31
C LEU A 69 8.48 9.06 -8.64
N GLN A 70 7.36 9.79 -8.65
CA GLN A 70 7.43 11.24 -8.65
C GLN A 70 8.25 11.59 -7.41
N LYS A 71 9.41 12.22 -7.61
CA LYS A 71 10.14 12.81 -6.50
C LYS A 71 9.13 13.69 -5.76
N ILE A 72 9.04 13.51 -4.45
CA ILE A 72 8.35 14.46 -3.57
C ILE A 72 9.24 15.71 -3.55
N SER A 73 9.28 16.46 -4.65
CA SER A 73 9.80 17.81 -4.69
C SER A 73 8.61 18.72 -4.43
N ASP A 74 8.64 19.31 -3.24
CA ASP A 74 8.05 20.60 -2.91
C ASP A 74 6.51 20.69 -2.93
N LYS A 75 5.87 20.05 -1.95
CA LYS A 75 4.55 20.50 -1.42
C LYS A 75 4.62 20.99 0.04
N SER A 76 5.83 21.28 0.54
CA SER A 76 6.05 21.83 1.88
C SER A 76 6.00 23.37 1.94
N ALA A 77 5.83 24.07 0.81
CA ALA A 77 6.00 25.52 0.73
C ALA A 77 4.73 26.30 0.32
N ALA A 78 3.53 25.69 0.37
CA ALA A 78 2.31 26.33 -0.16
C ALA A 78 1.12 26.42 0.82
N GLU A 79 1.31 26.14 2.11
CA GLU A 79 0.29 26.38 3.15
C GLU A 79 0.94 27.06 4.37
N SER A 80 1.46 28.26 4.13
CA SER A 80 1.73 29.25 5.18
C SER A 80 1.49 30.63 4.60
N ASP A 81 0.20 30.96 4.40
CA ASP A 81 -0.34 32.31 4.34
C ASP A 81 -1.71 32.30 5.03
#